data_AF-A0A818YWS3-F1
#
_entry.id   AF-A0A818YWS3-F1
#
_cell.length_a   1.000
_cell.length_b   1.000
_cell.length_c   1.000
_cell.angle_alpha   90.00
_cell.angle_beta   90.00
_cell.angle_gamma   90.00
#
_symmetry.space_group_name_H-M   'P 1'
#
loop_
_entity.id
_entity.type
_entity.pdbx_description
1 polymer ?
#
loop_
_entity_poly.entity_id
_entity_poly.type
_entity_poly.pdbx_seq_one_letter_code
_entity_poly.pdbx_strand_id
1 'polypeptide(L)'
;MRLVLGVLLGTDNLLMAEDDVHAQHRRLIAPVFQHQNMNSMISLMVEITLNHMKIWSTAVHHENESIRLNIHEEMARLTLDIVTSCVFGTEILSDEKMHETAHRIVSESLELMEKRLFNMIAIIPIINRLPLAGKRRIDRCIYEGKNLIRQIVDNRPRSCIGQNFAMLEAKIMLALIIRRFRFELEPGQKLVPEIIVTMRPKYGMWMRVSPRVHS
;
A
#
# COMPACT_ATOMS: atom_id res chain seq x y z
N MET A 1 -0.35 -4.27 19.74
CA MET A 1 -0.53 -3.47 18.50
C MET A 1 -0.40 -1.97 18.74
N ARG A 2 -1.12 -1.38 19.72
CA ARG A 2 -1.06 0.07 20.03
C ARG A 2 0.37 0.61 20.25
N LEU A 3 1.17 -0.01 21.13
CA LEU A 3 2.55 0.43 21.39
C LEU A 3 3.45 0.38 20.14
N VAL A 4 3.30 -0.67 19.33
CA VAL A 4 4.08 -0.93 18.11
C VAL A 4 3.77 0.12 17.04
N LEU A 5 2.48 0.35 16.77
CA LEU A 5 2.03 1.38 15.82
C LEU A 5 2.35 2.78 16.34
N GLY A 6 2.30 3.02 17.64
CA GLY A 6 2.62 4.30 18.26
C GLY A 6 4.06 4.75 18.05
N VAL A 7 5.00 3.80 18.00
CA VAL A 7 6.42 4.11 17.69
C VAL A 7 6.60 4.55 16.24
N LEU A 8 5.81 4.01 15.30
CA LEU A 8 5.91 4.32 13.87
C LEU A 8 5.11 5.56 13.48
N LEU A 9 3.87 5.65 13.94
CA LEU A 9 2.87 6.62 13.48
C LEU A 9 2.58 7.74 14.51
N GLY A 10 3.20 7.68 15.69
CA GLY A 10 2.81 8.51 16.83
C GLY A 10 1.51 8.04 17.49
N THR A 11 1.09 8.69 18.57
CA THR A 11 -0.19 8.42 19.23
C THR A 11 -1.31 9.35 18.76
N ASP A 12 -0.96 10.52 18.25
CA ASP A 12 -1.90 11.58 17.85
C ASP A 12 -2.27 11.48 16.36
N ASN A 13 -2.61 10.28 15.90
CA ASN A 13 -3.06 10.02 14.53
C ASN A 13 -4.49 9.46 14.53
N LEU A 14 -5.18 9.51 13.39
CA LEU A 14 -6.57 9.07 13.28
C LEU A 14 -6.76 7.58 13.66
N LEU A 15 -5.77 6.72 13.45
CA LEU A 15 -5.86 5.28 13.76
C LEU A 15 -5.81 5.00 15.28
N MET A 16 -5.14 5.86 16.03
CA MET A 16 -4.80 5.63 17.45
C MET A 16 -5.41 6.64 18.41
N ALA A 17 -5.87 7.79 17.91
CA ALA A 17 -6.57 8.78 18.71
C ALA A 17 -7.88 8.20 19.26
N GLU A 18 -8.25 8.61 20.46
CA GLU A 18 -9.49 8.21 21.12
C GLU A 18 -10.39 9.43 21.34
N ASP A 19 -11.69 9.16 21.55
CA ASP A 19 -12.70 10.13 21.97
C ASP A 19 -12.74 11.42 21.12
N ASP A 20 -12.67 12.57 21.78
CA ASP A 20 -12.81 13.89 21.17
C ASP A 20 -11.70 14.19 20.16
N VAL A 21 -10.49 13.70 20.40
CA VAL A 21 -9.34 13.87 19.49
C VAL A 21 -9.59 13.11 18.19
N HIS A 22 -10.10 11.88 18.29
CA HIS A 22 -10.52 11.11 17.12
C HIS A 22 -11.64 11.82 16.36
N ALA A 23 -12.66 12.33 17.08
CA ALA A 23 -13.77 13.07 16.48
C ALA A 23 -13.32 14.36 15.79
N GLN A 24 -12.32 15.05 16.32
CA GLN A 24 -11.73 16.24 15.72
C GLN A 24 -10.93 15.89 14.45
N HIS A 25 -10.01 14.92 14.52
CA HIS A 25 -9.23 14.48 13.36
C HIS A 25 -10.13 13.98 12.22
N ARG A 26 -11.18 13.22 12.55
CA ARG A 26 -12.16 12.76 11.57
C ARG A 26 -12.91 13.93 10.92
N ARG A 27 -13.27 14.96 11.69
CA ARG A 27 -13.93 16.18 11.14
C ARG A 27 -13.01 16.95 10.20
N LEU A 28 -11.71 17.01 10.45
CA LEU A 28 -10.75 17.68 9.57
C LEU A 28 -10.55 16.92 8.26
N ILE A 29 -10.56 15.59 8.31
CA ILE A 29 -10.33 14.73 7.14
C ILE A 29 -11.63 14.51 6.35
N ALA A 30 -12.81 14.53 6.99
CA ALA A 30 -14.08 14.24 6.33
C ALA A 30 -14.38 15.07 5.07
N PRO A 31 -14.02 16.37 4.93
CA PRO A 31 -14.28 17.14 3.70
C PRO A 31 -13.52 16.67 2.46
N VAL A 32 -12.35 16.06 2.67
CA VAL A 32 -11.57 15.33 1.64
C VAL A 32 -12.29 14.07 1.19
N PHE A 33 -13.31 13.68 1.93
CA PHE A 33 -14.28 12.71 1.54
C PHE A 33 -15.60 13.50 1.33
N GLN A 34 -15.71 14.31 0.26
CA GLN A 34 -16.99 14.85 -0.23
C GLN A 34 -17.26 14.46 -1.71
N HIS A 35 -18.53 14.36 -2.12
CA HIS A 35 -18.91 13.79 -3.43
C HIS A 35 -18.23 14.42 -4.65
N GLN A 36 -18.04 15.73 -4.67
CA GLN A 36 -17.46 16.43 -5.81
C GLN A 36 -15.97 16.11 -6.02
N ASN A 37 -15.30 15.70 -4.95
CA ASN A 37 -13.89 15.39 -4.94
C ASN A 37 -13.60 13.91 -5.33
N MET A 38 -14.62 13.02 -5.41
CA MET A 38 -14.48 11.56 -5.71
C MET A 38 -14.12 11.24 -7.15
N ASN A 39 -14.78 11.91 -8.10
CA ASN A 39 -14.84 11.42 -9.48
C ASN A 39 -13.46 11.41 -10.15
N SER A 40 -12.57 12.31 -9.71
CA SER A 40 -11.16 12.33 -10.13
C SER A 40 -10.37 11.13 -9.59
N MET A 41 -10.61 10.68 -8.35
CA MET A 41 -9.95 9.50 -7.79
C MET A 41 -10.30 8.21 -8.54
N ILE A 42 -11.57 8.02 -8.90
CA ILE A 42 -12.00 6.81 -9.61
C ILE A 42 -11.32 6.70 -10.97
N SER A 43 -11.28 7.81 -11.71
CA SER A 43 -10.60 7.86 -13.02
C SER A 43 -9.13 7.48 -12.88
N LEU A 44 -8.46 8.04 -11.88
CA LEU A 44 -7.06 7.75 -11.56
C LEU A 44 -6.85 6.28 -11.16
N MET A 45 -7.71 5.74 -10.32
CA MET A 45 -7.70 4.35 -9.89
C MET A 45 -7.82 3.35 -11.05
N VAL A 46 -8.78 3.61 -11.95
CA VAL A 46 -8.99 2.79 -13.15
C VAL A 46 -7.77 2.91 -14.07
N GLU A 47 -7.24 4.11 -14.27
CA GLU A 47 -6.06 4.35 -15.08
C GLU A 47 -4.83 3.59 -14.55
N ILE A 48 -4.52 3.71 -13.25
CA ILE A 48 -3.43 2.98 -12.61
C ILE A 48 -3.64 1.47 -12.75
N THR A 49 -4.85 0.98 -12.52
CA THR A 49 -5.18 -0.46 -12.67
C THR A 49 -4.95 -0.94 -14.10
N LEU A 50 -5.39 -0.18 -15.10
CA LEU A 50 -5.19 -0.51 -16.51
C LEU A 50 -3.71 -0.50 -16.90
N ASN A 51 -2.91 0.42 -16.34
CA ASN A 51 -1.46 0.46 -16.54
C ASN A 51 -0.77 -0.79 -15.97
N HIS A 52 -1.11 -1.19 -14.75
CA HIS A 52 -0.64 -2.46 -14.17
C HIS A 52 -1.01 -3.66 -15.04
N MET A 53 -2.26 -3.74 -15.49
CA MET A 53 -2.73 -4.81 -16.38
C MET A 53 -2.03 -4.82 -17.74
N LYS A 54 -1.61 -3.65 -18.25
CA LYS A 54 -0.83 -3.54 -19.50
C LYS A 54 0.56 -4.17 -19.33
N ILE A 55 1.19 -3.96 -18.18
CA ILE A 55 2.48 -4.59 -17.83
C ILE A 55 2.32 -6.11 -17.81
N TRP A 56 1.32 -6.63 -17.10
CA TRP A 56 1.06 -8.08 -17.05
C TRP A 56 0.74 -8.65 -18.43
N SER A 57 -0.07 -7.95 -19.23
CA SER A 57 -0.40 -8.38 -20.61
C SER A 57 0.87 -8.51 -21.44
N THR A 58 1.77 -7.53 -21.37
CA THR A 58 3.04 -7.54 -22.11
C THR A 58 3.93 -8.71 -21.69
N ALA A 59 4.02 -8.96 -20.37
CA ALA A 59 4.79 -10.08 -19.84
C ALA A 59 4.23 -11.44 -20.29
N VAL A 60 2.90 -11.60 -20.29
CA VAL A 60 2.22 -12.81 -20.78
C VAL A 60 2.46 -13.06 -22.27
N HIS A 61 2.47 -12.03 -23.09
CA HIS A 61 2.79 -12.18 -24.50
C HIS A 61 4.25 -12.62 -24.73
N HIS A 62 5.18 -12.20 -23.87
CA HIS A 62 6.58 -12.58 -23.96
C HIS A 62 6.85 -14.03 -23.51
N GLU A 63 6.18 -14.51 -22.45
CA GLU A 63 6.32 -15.90 -21.96
C GLU A 63 5.44 -16.92 -22.70
N ASN A 64 4.79 -16.50 -23.79
CA ASN A 64 4.14 -17.35 -24.79
C ASN A 64 3.05 -18.31 -24.26
N GLU A 65 2.38 -17.98 -23.16
CA GLU A 65 1.08 -18.57 -22.72
C GLU A 65 0.63 -18.08 -21.34
N SER A 66 1.55 -18.03 -20.37
CA SER A 66 1.25 -17.66 -18.98
C SER A 66 2.49 -17.21 -18.22
N ILE A 67 2.31 -16.30 -17.26
CA ILE A 67 3.37 -15.84 -16.36
C ILE A 67 3.15 -16.34 -14.93
N ARG A 68 4.23 -16.53 -14.19
CA ARG A 68 4.19 -16.82 -12.75
C ARG A 68 4.29 -15.52 -11.96
N LEU A 69 3.24 -15.16 -11.23
CA LEU A 69 3.18 -13.93 -10.42
C LEU A 69 2.83 -14.21 -8.97
N ASN A 70 3.42 -13.43 -8.06
CA ASN A 70 2.98 -13.36 -6.67
C ASN A 70 1.82 -12.36 -6.56
N ILE A 71 0.58 -12.83 -6.67
CA ILE A 71 -0.61 -11.97 -6.70
C ILE A 71 -0.77 -11.15 -5.42
N HIS A 72 -0.32 -11.67 -4.29
CA HIS A 72 -0.34 -10.88 -3.05
C HIS A 72 0.52 -9.61 -3.17
N GLU A 73 1.74 -9.75 -3.69
CA GLU A 73 2.67 -8.63 -3.85
C GLU A 73 2.19 -7.65 -4.92
N GLU A 74 1.68 -8.17 -6.04
CA GLU A 74 1.11 -7.36 -7.12
C GLU A 74 -0.11 -6.55 -6.67
N MET A 75 -1.04 -7.17 -5.93
CA MET A 75 -2.21 -6.46 -5.39
C MET A 75 -1.82 -5.44 -4.31
N ALA A 76 -0.81 -5.75 -3.49
CA ALA A 76 -0.28 -4.80 -2.51
C ALA A 76 0.38 -3.60 -3.21
N ARG A 77 1.15 -3.84 -4.29
CA ARG A 77 1.78 -2.80 -5.11
C ARG A 77 0.73 -1.90 -5.76
N LEU A 78 -0.27 -2.48 -6.42
CA LEU A 78 -1.38 -1.74 -7.03
C LEU A 78 -2.12 -0.89 -6.00
N THR A 79 -2.40 -1.45 -4.83
CA THR A 79 -3.08 -0.73 -3.74
C THR A 79 -2.25 0.46 -3.26
N LEU A 80 -0.93 0.26 -3.09
CA LEU A 80 -0.04 1.33 -2.65
C LEU A 80 0.09 2.43 -3.70
N ASP A 81 0.17 2.09 -5.00
CA ASP A 81 0.17 3.07 -6.08
C ASP A 81 -1.11 3.89 -6.08
N ILE A 82 -2.27 3.24 -6.01
CA ILE A 82 -3.56 3.91 -5.96
C ILE A 82 -3.64 4.88 -4.77
N VAL A 83 -3.36 4.39 -3.55
CA VAL A 83 -3.49 5.21 -2.34
C VAL A 83 -2.50 6.36 -2.36
N THR A 84 -1.26 6.09 -2.77
CA THR A 84 -0.21 7.12 -2.87
C THR A 84 -0.60 8.18 -3.89
N SER A 85 -1.05 7.78 -5.09
CA SER A 85 -1.46 8.74 -6.12
C SER A 85 -2.72 9.51 -5.75
N CYS A 86 -3.64 8.89 -5.03
CA CYS A 86 -4.83 9.56 -4.51
C CYS A 86 -4.49 10.60 -3.44
N VAL A 87 -3.58 10.28 -2.52
CA VAL A 87 -3.23 11.14 -1.40
C VAL A 87 -2.29 12.27 -1.82
N PHE A 88 -1.43 12.03 -2.81
CA PHE A 88 -0.32 12.89 -3.12
C PHE A 88 -0.22 13.35 -4.58
N GLY A 89 -0.88 12.67 -5.52
CA GLY A 89 -0.84 12.94 -6.96
C GLY A 89 -0.05 11.91 -7.77
N THR A 90 -0.22 11.92 -9.10
CA THR A 90 0.45 10.99 -10.04
C THR A 90 1.92 11.28 -10.25
N GLU A 91 2.39 12.45 -9.83
CA GLU A 91 3.78 12.88 -9.92
C GLU A 91 4.70 11.89 -9.21
N ILE A 92 4.23 11.26 -8.13
CA ILE A 92 4.99 10.23 -7.41
C ILE A 92 5.21 8.98 -8.26
N LEU A 93 4.26 8.60 -9.12
CA LEU A 93 4.44 7.46 -10.02
C LEU A 93 5.34 7.81 -11.20
N SER A 94 5.45 9.10 -11.53
CA SER A 94 6.26 9.57 -12.65
C SER A 94 7.74 9.69 -12.29
N ASP A 95 8.04 10.02 -11.03
CA ASP A 95 9.40 10.00 -10.49
C ASP A 95 9.74 8.60 -9.97
N GLU A 96 10.51 7.85 -10.76
CA GLU A 96 10.95 6.47 -10.45
C GLU A 96 11.58 6.36 -9.06
N LYS A 97 12.37 7.37 -8.65
CA LYS A 97 13.05 7.35 -7.36
C LYS A 97 12.08 7.59 -6.22
N MET A 98 11.12 8.50 -6.37
CA MET A 98 10.08 8.73 -5.37
C MET A 98 9.16 7.50 -5.25
N HIS A 99 8.79 6.90 -6.39
CA HIS A 99 7.98 5.69 -6.46
C HIS A 99 8.67 4.53 -5.73
N GLU A 100 9.92 4.23 -6.07
CA GLU A 100 10.69 3.16 -5.44
C GLU A 100 10.87 3.41 -3.93
N THR A 101 11.15 4.65 -3.54
CA THR A 101 11.32 5.04 -2.14
C THR A 101 10.02 4.84 -1.34
N ALA A 102 8.86 5.18 -1.90
CA ALA A 102 7.55 4.99 -1.25
C ALA A 102 7.26 3.50 -1.00
N HIS A 103 7.42 2.66 -2.04
CA HIS A 103 7.24 1.21 -1.92
C HIS A 103 8.18 0.58 -0.91
N ARG A 104 9.45 0.96 -0.95
CA ARG A 104 10.46 0.43 -0.03
C ARG A 104 10.15 0.82 1.42
N ILE A 105 9.81 2.07 1.71
CA ILE A 105 9.51 2.51 3.07
C ILE A 105 8.30 1.76 3.63
N VAL A 106 7.23 1.63 2.85
CA VAL A 106 6.01 0.94 3.32
C VAL A 106 6.28 -0.55 3.52
N SER A 107 6.90 -1.23 2.57
CA SER A 107 7.23 -2.66 2.69
C SER A 107 8.21 -2.95 3.84
N GLU A 108 9.31 -2.19 3.96
CA GLU A 108 10.25 -2.31 5.08
C GLU A 108 9.56 -2.02 6.41
N SER A 109 8.65 -1.04 6.48
CA SER A 109 7.93 -0.73 7.73
C SER A 109 7.05 -1.90 8.19
N LEU A 110 6.31 -2.53 7.26
CA LEU A 110 5.47 -3.69 7.56
C LEU A 110 6.33 -4.90 7.98
N GLU A 111 7.45 -5.15 7.31
CA GLU A 111 8.37 -6.23 7.69
C GLU A 111 9.02 -5.96 9.07
N LEU A 112 9.36 -4.70 9.37
CA LEU A 112 9.94 -4.32 10.65
C LEU A 112 8.97 -4.57 11.80
N MET A 113 7.66 -4.35 11.60
CA MET A 113 6.63 -4.64 12.61
C MET A 113 6.56 -6.11 13.02
N GLU A 114 7.00 -7.03 12.15
CA GLU A 114 7.02 -8.47 12.44
C GLU A 114 8.22 -8.90 13.29
N LYS A 115 9.30 -8.11 13.24
CA LYS A 115 10.54 -8.50 13.91
C LYS A 115 10.38 -8.37 15.42
N ARG A 116 10.74 -9.44 16.13
CA ARG A 116 10.77 -9.48 17.61
C ARG A 116 11.48 -8.28 18.22
N LEU A 117 12.53 -7.80 17.57
CA LEU A 117 13.29 -6.62 18.00
C LEU A 117 12.43 -5.34 18.00
N PHE A 118 11.57 -5.14 17.00
CA PHE A 118 10.67 -3.98 16.94
C PHE A 118 9.64 -4.04 18.09
N ASN A 119 9.03 -5.21 18.31
CA ASN A 119 8.13 -5.41 19.44
C ASN A 119 8.82 -5.15 20.79
N MET A 120 10.09 -5.54 20.93
CA MET A 120 10.88 -5.28 22.14
C MET A 120 11.19 -3.79 22.32
N ILE A 121 11.54 -3.08 21.23
CA ILE A 121 11.75 -1.62 21.22
C ILE A 121 10.48 -0.87 21.62
N ALA A 122 9.32 -1.32 21.15
CA ALA A 122 8.03 -0.70 21.44
C ALA A 122 7.56 -0.91 22.90
N ILE A 123 8.00 -1.99 23.55
CA ILE A 123 7.60 -2.33 24.93
C ILE A 123 8.61 -1.80 25.96
N ILE A 124 9.90 -1.74 25.64
CA ILE A 124 10.97 -1.40 26.59
C ILE A 124 11.62 -0.06 26.20
N PRO A 125 11.26 1.06 26.88
CA PRO A 125 11.71 2.40 26.51
C PRO A 125 13.24 2.59 26.56
N ILE A 126 13.95 1.80 27.37
CA ILE A 126 15.41 1.92 27.48
C ILE A 126 16.13 1.48 26.20
N ILE A 127 15.52 0.57 25.42
CA ILE A 127 16.08 0.08 24.16
C ILE A 127 16.06 1.18 23.09
N ASN A 128 15.11 2.11 23.16
CA ASN A 128 15.09 3.30 22.29
C ASN A 128 16.33 4.20 22.49
N ARG A 129 17.05 4.10 23.61
CA ARG A 129 18.28 4.87 23.86
C ARG A 129 19.55 4.15 23.42
N LEU A 130 19.48 2.85 23.11
CA LEU A 130 20.64 2.05 22.73
C LEU A 130 20.85 2.05 21.21
N PRO A 131 22.10 2.23 20.71
CA PRO A 131 22.41 2.28 19.29
C PRO A 131 22.46 0.87 18.66
N LEU A 132 21.33 0.15 18.64
CA LEU A 132 21.22 -1.19 18.07
C LEU A 132 21.17 -1.15 16.54
N ALA A 133 21.84 -2.09 15.87
CA ALA A 133 21.87 -2.19 14.41
C ALA A 133 20.48 -2.30 13.78
N GLY A 134 19.56 -3.04 14.42
CA GLY A 134 18.17 -3.14 13.97
C GLY A 134 17.33 -1.87 14.21
N LYS A 135 17.70 -1.04 15.20
CA LYS A 135 17.07 0.26 15.43
C LYS A 135 17.42 1.27 14.34
N ARG A 136 18.67 1.25 13.86
CA ARG A 136 19.12 2.12 12.76
C ARG A 136 18.27 1.99 11.49
N ARG A 137 17.76 0.78 11.19
CA ARG A 137 16.86 0.55 10.06
C ARG A 137 15.51 1.25 10.25
N ILE A 138 14.94 1.18 11.46
CA ILE A 138 13.69 1.86 11.82
C ILE A 138 13.87 3.38 11.74
N ASP A 139 14.92 3.92 12.39
CA ASP A 139 15.21 5.35 12.40
C ASP A 139 15.40 5.89 10.98
N ARG A 140 16.06 5.12 10.10
CA ARG A 140 16.19 5.44 8.66
C ARG A 140 14.84 5.50 7.96
N CYS A 141 13.99 4.47 8.10
CA CYS A 141 12.68 4.44 7.44
C CYS A 141 11.80 5.62 7.87
N ILE A 142 11.81 5.96 9.16
CA ILE A 142 11.07 7.11 9.69
C ILE A 142 11.62 8.42 9.10
N TYR A 143 12.94 8.59 9.03
CA TYR A 143 13.57 9.78 8.49
C TYR A 143 13.30 9.96 6.99
N GLU A 144 13.48 8.90 6.20
CA GLU A 144 13.22 8.90 4.77
C GLU A 144 11.73 9.15 4.47
N GLY A 145 10.82 8.53 5.22
CA GLY A 145 9.38 8.77 5.08
C GLY A 145 8.99 10.21 5.34
N LYS A 146 9.52 10.82 6.41
CA LYS A 146 9.29 12.24 6.71
C LYS A 146 9.82 13.15 5.61
N ASN A 147 10.99 12.86 5.06
CA ASN A 147 11.59 13.65 3.98
C ASN A 147 10.81 13.51 2.68
N LEU A 148 10.37 12.30 2.33
CA LEU A 148 9.53 12.06 1.16
C LEU A 148 8.22 12.84 1.26
N ILE A 149 7.50 12.74 2.40
CA ILE A 149 6.26 13.49 2.63
C ILE A 149 6.50 15.00 2.50
N ARG A 150 7.59 15.52 3.08
CA ARG A 150 7.94 16.95 2.98
C ARG A 150 8.15 17.36 1.51
N GLN A 151 8.94 16.62 0.75
CA GLN A 151 9.18 16.89 -0.68
C GLN A 151 7.88 16.91 -1.49
N ILE A 152 6.97 15.97 -1.21
CA ILE A 152 5.67 15.89 -1.88
C ILE A 152 4.78 17.10 -1.54
N VAL A 153 4.71 17.47 -0.26
CA VAL A 153 3.89 18.58 0.21
C VAL A 153 4.40 19.91 -0.35
N ASP A 154 5.72 20.10 -0.41
CA ASP A 154 6.35 21.33 -0.89
C ASP A 154 6.17 21.53 -2.41
N ASN A 155 6.05 20.44 -3.18
CA ASN A 155 5.94 20.47 -4.64
C ASN A 155 4.49 20.47 -5.17
N ARG A 156 3.47 20.63 -4.32
CA ARG A 156 2.08 20.31 -4.69
C ARG A 156 1.30 21.49 -5.30
N PRO A 157 0.85 21.45 -6.57
CA PRO A 157 -0.28 22.25 -7.02
C PRO A 157 -1.56 21.78 -6.29
N ARG A 158 -2.38 22.73 -5.82
CA ARG A 158 -3.61 22.45 -5.04
C ARG A 158 -4.69 21.80 -5.91
N SER A 159 -4.56 20.53 -6.23
CA SER A 159 -5.67 19.77 -6.78
C SER A 159 -5.62 18.31 -6.38
N CYS A 160 -6.84 17.82 -6.16
CA CYS A 160 -7.25 16.47 -5.83
C CYS A 160 -7.04 15.99 -4.40
N ILE A 161 -8.16 15.89 -3.67
CA ILE A 161 -8.51 14.68 -2.93
C ILE A 161 -10.04 14.54 -2.76
N GLY A 162 -10.66 13.59 -3.47
CA GLY A 162 -11.50 12.47 -2.99
C GLY A 162 -12.96 12.48 -2.49
N GLN A 163 -13.63 11.34 -2.72
CA GLN A 163 -14.40 10.54 -1.76
C GLN A 163 -14.66 9.12 -2.32
N ASN A 164 -15.11 8.24 -1.44
CA ASN A 164 -15.42 6.82 -1.58
C ASN A 164 -16.48 6.40 -2.64
N PHE A 165 -16.12 5.37 -3.40
CA PHE A 165 -16.67 4.01 -3.21
C PHE A 165 -15.53 2.97 -3.09
N ALA A 166 -14.80 2.88 -1.96
CA ALA A 166 -13.71 1.91 -1.83
C ALA A 166 -14.10 0.44 -2.16
N MET A 167 -15.33 0.03 -1.85
CA MET A 167 -15.82 -1.33 -2.14
C MET A 167 -16.30 -1.50 -3.60
N LEU A 168 -16.84 -0.46 -4.24
CA LEU A 168 -17.21 -0.53 -5.66
C LEU A 168 -15.96 -0.42 -6.53
N GLU A 169 -15.01 0.43 -6.15
CA GLU A 169 -13.71 0.60 -6.78
C GLU A 169 -12.92 -0.71 -6.72
N ALA A 170 -12.80 -1.33 -5.54
CA ALA A 170 -12.19 -2.65 -5.42
C ALA A 170 -12.90 -3.71 -6.27
N LYS A 171 -14.25 -3.67 -6.33
CA LYS A 171 -15.04 -4.57 -7.20
C LYS A 171 -14.81 -4.29 -8.69
N ILE A 172 -14.71 -3.03 -9.12
CA ILE A 172 -14.45 -2.65 -10.51
C ILE A 172 -13.03 -3.05 -10.90
N MET A 173 -12.03 -2.72 -10.08
CA MET A 173 -10.63 -3.12 -10.30
C MET A 173 -10.52 -4.64 -10.39
N LEU A 174 -11.10 -5.35 -9.41
CA LEU A 174 -11.13 -6.81 -9.41
C LEU A 174 -11.84 -7.33 -10.66
N ALA A 175 -13.00 -6.76 -11.03
CA ALA A 175 -13.74 -7.13 -12.23
C ALA A 175 -12.91 -6.92 -13.50
N LEU A 176 -12.18 -5.81 -13.62
CA LEU A 176 -11.28 -5.53 -14.74
C LEU A 176 -10.18 -6.60 -14.83
N ILE A 177 -9.56 -6.94 -13.69
CA ILE A 177 -8.49 -7.93 -13.60
C ILE A 177 -9.00 -9.33 -13.95
N ILE A 178 -10.05 -9.83 -13.30
CA ILE A 178 -10.58 -11.19 -13.50
C ILE A 178 -11.28 -11.38 -14.85
N ARG A 179 -11.73 -10.29 -15.48
CA ARG A 179 -12.31 -10.36 -16.83
C ARG A 179 -11.23 -10.54 -17.88
N ARG A 180 -10.06 -9.93 -17.69
CA ARG A 180 -8.96 -9.99 -18.67
C ARG A 180 -8.04 -11.20 -18.48
N PHE A 181 -7.89 -11.68 -17.25
CA PHE A 181 -6.95 -12.74 -16.91
C PHE A 181 -7.62 -13.93 -16.23
N ARG A 182 -7.06 -15.11 -16.46
CA ARG A 182 -7.34 -16.33 -15.71
C ARG A 182 -6.19 -16.54 -14.71
N PHE A 183 -6.56 -16.86 -13.48
CA PHE A 183 -5.63 -17.09 -12.38
C PHE A 183 -5.74 -18.54 -11.92
N GLU A 184 -4.62 -19.26 -11.91
CA GLU A 184 -4.53 -20.62 -11.38
C GLU A 184 -3.49 -20.65 -10.27
N LEU A 185 -3.86 -21.13 -9.08
CA LEU A 185 -2.91 -21.24 -7.97
C LEU A 185 -1.79 -22.23 -8.35
N GLU A 186 -0.56 -21.92 -7.96
CA GLU A 186 0.57 -22.82 -8.21
C GLU A 186 0.33 -24.19 -7.55
N PRO A 187 0.49 -25.31 -8.29
CA PRO A 187 0.23 -26.65 -7.76
C PRO A 187 1.06 -26.93 -6.50
N GLY A 188 0.40 -27.45 -5.46
CA GLY A 188 1.07 -27.84 -4.21
C GLY A 188 1.38 -26.68 -3.26
N GLN A 189 1.12 -25.42 -3.63
CA GLN A 189 1.28 -24.30 -2.71
C GLN A 189 0.23 -24.35 -1.58
N LYS A 190 0.70 -24.26 -0.33
CA LYS A 190 -0.17 -24.09 0.85
C LYS A 190 -0.34 -22.61 1.18
N LEU A 191 -1.59 -22.15 1.27
CA LEU A 191 -1.91 -20.80 1.73
C LEU A 191 -2.02 -20.81 3.26
N VAL A 192 -1.01 -20.27 3.93
CA VAL A 192 -1.00 -20.12 5.39
C VAL A 192 -1.37 -18.67 5.72
N PRO A 193 -2.53 -18.40 6.33
CA PRO A 193 -2.89 -17.05 6.74
C PRO A 193 -2.01 -16.61 7.91
N GLU A 194 -1.51 -15.39 7.83
CA GLU A 194 -0.74 -14.72 8.87
C GLU A 194 -1.39 -13.36 9.13
N ILE A 195 -1.62 -13.04 10.41
CA ILE A 195 -2.25 -11.80 10.85
C ILE A 195 -1.19 -10.97 11.57
N ILE A 196 -0.82 -9.82 11.00
CA ILE A 196 0.13 -8.89 11.61
C ILE A 196 -0.59 -7.56 11.88
N VAL A 197 -0.74 -6.73 10.84
CA VAL A 197 -1.62 -5.56 10.83
C VAL A 197 -2.90 -5.90 10.08
N THR A 198 -2.71 -6.46 8.88
CA THR A 198 -3.76 -7.05 8.06
C THR A 198 -3.47 -8.54 7.87
N MET A 199 -4.47 -9.30 7.46
CA MET A 199 -4.31 -10.69 7.08
C MET A 199 -3.60 -10.78 5.72
N ARG A 200 -2.60 -11.66 5.62
CA ARG A 200 -1.86 -11.93 4.38
C ARG A 200 -1.43 -13.40 4.28
N PRO A 201 -1.09 -13.92 3.09
CA PRO A 201 -0.49 -15.23 2.96
C PRO A 201 1.01 -15.19 3.31
N LYS A 202 1.42 -15.98 4.31
CA LYS A 202 2.79 -15.98 4.87
C LYS A 202 3.90 -16.16 3.82
N TYR A 203 3.65 -16.99 2.81
CA TYR A 203 4.63 -17.34 1.77
C TYR A 203 4.31 -16.71 0.40
N GLY A 204 3.50 -15.65 0.40
CA GLY A 204 2.94 -15.08 -0.82
C GLY A 204 1.83 -15.93 -1.41
N MET A 205 1.31 -15.52 -2.57
CA MET A 205 0.27 -16.21 -3.32
C MET A 205 0.73 -16.32 -4.77
N TRP A 206 1.45 -17.39 -5.10
CA TRP A 206 1.95 -17.59 -6.46
C TRP A 206 0.85 -18.18 -7.32
N MET A 207 0.60 -17.53 -8.44
CA MET A 207 -0.40 -17.94 -9.40
C MET A 207 0.19 -17.90 -10.81
N ARG A 208 -0.27 -18.83 -11.63
CA ARG A 208 -0.11 -18.77 -13.07
C ARG A 208 -1.21 -17.87 -13.63
N VAL A 209 -0.81 -16.83 -14.35
CA VAL A 209 -1.69 -15.82 -14.94
C VAL A 209 -1.64 -15.95 -16.46
N SER A 210 -2.80 -16.15 -17.08
CA SER A 210 -2.93 -16.25 -18.55
C SER A 210 -4.06 -15.35 -19.06
N PRO A 211 -4.09 -15.01 -20.37
CA PRO A 211 -5.16 -14.19 -20.92
C PRO A 211 -6.47 -14.99 -20.89
N ARG A 212 -7.57 -14.33 -20.55
CA ARG A 212 -8.89 -14.94 -20.64
C ARG A 212 -9.39 -14.85 -22.08
N VAL A 213 -9.38 -15.97 -22.80
CA VAL A 213 -10.00 -16.09 -24.12
C VAL A 213 -11.52 -15.94 -23.93
N HIS A 214 -12.10 -14.90 -24.50
CA HIS A 214 -13.55 -14.72 -24.48
C HIS A 214 -14.11 -15.54 -25.65
N SER A 215 -14.77 -16.66 -25.33
CA SER A 215 -15.66 -17.38 -26.24
C SER A 215 -17.03 -16.73 -26.28
#